data_AF-A0A251ZTB1-F1
#
_entry.id   AF-A0A251ZTB1-F1
#
_cell.length_a   1.000
_cell.length_b   1.000
_cell.length_c   1.000
_cell.angle_alpha   90.00
_cell.angle_beta   90.00
_cell.angle_gamma   90.00
#
_symmetry.space_group_name_H-M   'P 1'
#
loop_
_entity.id
_entity.type
_entity.pdbx_description
1 polymer ?
#
loop_
_entity_poly.entity_id
_entity_poly.type
_entity_poly.pdbx_seq_one_letter_code
_entity_poly.pdbx_strand_id
1 'polypeptide(L)'
;MNRQISQKALKFLYGLSAGRCNGCNDPCIIQKEGQTDDYINVGEIAHIYSYANNPNAPRFIKENSGDNSHRNLILLCGTCHKIVDNNSEYYTADKLYKIKSEHYQKVASEHYKNNQNKDQMVIDIINQFCNFQAIYSNLNSCVIDKIPEDVVRYRNDK
;
A
#
# COMPACT_ATOMS: atom_id res chain seq x y z
N MET A 1 13.83 23.02 -16.37
CA MET A 1 13.42 22.20 -15.22
C MET A 1 13.36 20.75 -15.67
N ASN A 2 14.09 19.83 -15.02
CA ASN A 2 14.12 18.42 -15.41
C ASN A 2 12.94 17.67 -14.79
N ARG A 3 11.98 17.24 -15.61
CA ARG A 3 10.75 16.57 -15.18
C ARG A 3 10.98 15.11 -14.73
N GLN A 4 12.22 14.63 -14.73
CA GLN A 4 12.57 13.28 -14.31
C GLN A 4 12.22 13.04 -12.83
N ILE A 5 11.41 12.01 -12.58
CA ILE A 5 11.08 11.53 -11.24
C ILE A 5 12.15 10.55 -10.80
N SER A 6 12.66 10.71 -9.57
CA SER A 6 13.72 9.83 -9.05
C SER A 6 13.23 8.39 -8.86
N GLN A 7 14.11 7.40 -9.05
CA GLN A 7 13.80 6.00 -8.76
C GLN A 7 13.33 5.78 -7.32
N LYS A 8 13.86 6.55 -6.36
CA LYS A 8 13.43 6.54 -4.96
C LYS A 8 11.95 6.92 -4.86
N ALA A 9 11.55 8.03 -5.49
CA ALA A 9 10.17 8.48 -5.48
C ALA A 9 9.21 7.47 -6.14
N LEU A 10 9.63 6.86 -7.27
CA LEU A 10 8.87 5.80 -7.93
C LEU A 10 8.65 4.60 -7.01
N LYS A 11 9.71 4.10 -6.37
CA LYS A 11 9.62 2.97 -5.43
C LYS A 11 8.67 3.25 -4.27
N PHE A 12 8.76 4.44 -3.67
CA PHE A 12 7.83 4.86 -2.61
C PHE A 12 6.39 4.90 -3.12
N LEU A 13 6.17 5.53 -4.27
CA LEU A 13 4.84 5.72 -4.82
C LEU A 13 4.16 4.39 -5.15
N TYR A 14 4.84 3.51 -5.89
CA TYR A 14 4.31 2.19 -6.24
C TYR A 14 4.19 1.28 -5.01
N GLY A 15 5.17 1.30 -4.10
CA GLY A 15 5.16 0.47 -2.89
C GLY A 15 4.00 0.82 -1.95
N LEU A 16 3.80 2.11 -1.66
CA LEU A 16 2.70 2.57 -0.81
C LEU A 16 1.33 2.38 -1.47
N SER A 17 1.27 2.39 -2.79
CA SER A 17 0.04 2.14 -3.56
C SER A 17 -0.27 0.66 -3.77
N ALA A 18 0.62 -0.25 -3.35
CA ALA A 18 0.60 -1.67 -3.69
C ALA A 18 0.49 -1.94 -5.21
N GLY A 19 1.06 -1.04 -6.03
CA GLY A 19 0.95 -1.12 -7.50
C GLY A 19 -0.48 -0.95 -8.04
N ARG A 20 -1.39 -0.32 -7.28
CA ARG A 20 -2.79 -0.08 -7.67
C ARG A 20 -3.08 1.41 -7.82
N CYS A 21 -3.99 1.75 -8.71
CA CYS A 21 -4.46 3.11 -8.93
C CYS A 21 -5.05 3.68 -7.64
N ASN A 22 -4.61 4.86 -7.21
CA ASN A 22 -5.13 5.49 -5.98
C ASN A 22 -6.58 5.96 -6.14
N GLY A 23 -7.09 6.12 -7.37
CA GLY A 23 -8.46 6.56 -7.65
C GLY A 23 -9.48 5.43 -7.70
N CYS A 24 -9.20 4.35 -8.44
CA CYS A 24 -10.14 3.23 -8.64
C CYS A 24 -9.71 1.91 -8.00
N ASN A 25 -8.50 1.83 -7.44
CA ASN A 25 -7.90 0.60 -6.89
C ASN A 25 -7.68 -0.53 -7.92
N ASP A 26 -7.73 -0.26 -9.22
CA ASP A 26 -7.36 -1.24 -10.25
C ASP A 26 -5.84 -1.43 -10.32
N PRO A 27 -5.33 -2.61 -10.73
CA PRO A 27 -3.90 -2.84 -10.91
C PRO A 27 -3.30 -1.90 -11.95
N CYS A 28 -2.16 -1.29 -11.61
CA CYS A 28 -1.36 -0.50 -12.56
C CYS A 28 -0.30 -1.35 -13.27
N ILE A 29 -0.01 -2.55 -12.76
CA ILE A 29 0.86 -3.53 -13.40
C ILE A 29 -0.01 -4.74 -13.75
N ILE A 30 -0.10 -5.06 -15.04
CA ILE A 30 -1.00 -6.10 -15.57
C ILE A 30 -0.18 -7.12 -16.34
N GLN A 31 -0.43 -8.40 -16.13
CA GLN A 31 0.22 -9.47 -16.90
C GLN A 31 -0.25 -9.44 -18.36
N LYS A 32 0.66 -9.64 -19.31
CA LYS A 32 0.30 -9.77 -20.72
C LYS A 32 -0.48 -11.06 -20.95
N GLU A 33 -1.60 -10.95 -21.65
CA GLU A 33 -2.40 -12.12 -22.02
C GLU A 33 -1.54 -13.11 -22.83
N GLY A 34 -1.65 -14.39 -22.47
CA GLY A 34 -0.94 -15.49 -23.14
C GLY A 34 0.57 -15.57 -22.86
N GLN A 35 1.13 -14.74 -21.96
CA GLN A 35 2.54 -14.80 -21.61
C GLN A 35 2.74 -15.05 -20.11
N THR A 36 3.64 -15.96 -19.78
CA THR A 36 4.13 -16.17 -18.41
C THR A 36 5.24 -15.17 -18.12
N ASP A 37 5.14 -14.44 -17.02
CA ASP A 37 6.16 -13.49 -16.51
C ASP A 37 6.43 -12.21 -17.33
N ASP A 38 5.54 -11.84 -18.27
CA ASP A 38 5.59 -10.53 -18.92
C ASP A 38 4.47 -9.60 -18.39
N TYR A 39 4.84 -8.37 -18.03
CA TYR A 39 3.96 -7.40 -17.40
C TYR A 39 4.01 -6.05 -18.12
N ILE A 40 2.86 -5.40 -18.22
CA ILE A 40 2.69 -4.05 -18.73
C ILE A 40 2.42 -3.11 -17.57
N ASN A 41 3.15 -2.00 -17.54
CA ASN A 41 2.82 -0.89 -16.67
C ASN A 41 1.81 0.04 -17.36
N VAL A 42 0.57 0.05 -16.88
CA VAL A 42 -0.51 0.96 -17.29
C VAL A 42 -0.73 2.11 -16.28
N GLY A 43 0.12 2.18 -15.26
CA GLY A 43 0.15 3.23 -14.26
C GLY A 43 0.86 4.48 -14.77
N GLU A 44 0.22 5.62 -14.55
CA GLU A 44 0.72 6.95 -14.84
C GLU A 44 0.93 7.72 -13.54
N ILE A 45 1.91 8.62 -13.54
CA ILE A 45 2.28 9.40 -12.37
C ILE A 45 1.85 10.84 -12.58
N ALA A 46 0.83 11.24 -11.83
CA ALA A 46 0.34 12.61 -11.84
C ALA A 46 1.00 13.45 -10.74
N HIS A 47 1.19 14.73 -11.03
CA HIS A 47 1.52 15.74 -10.04
C HIS A 47 0.23 16.26 -9.38
N ILE A 48 0.22 16.31 -8.05
CA ILE A 48 -0.88 16.88 -7.27
C ILE A 48 -0.86 18.41 -7.43
N TYR A 49 0.23 19.07 -7.07
CA TYR A 49 0.52 20.44 -7.47
C TYR A 49 1.35 20.47 -8.74
N SER A 50 1.04 21.39 -9.66
CA SER A 50 1.77 21.51 -10.93
C SER A 50 3.28 21.60 -10.72
N TYR A 51 4.01 20.73 -11.41
CA TYR A 51 5.47 20.80 -11.49
C TYR A 51 5.95 22.05 -12.24
N ALA A 52 5.19 22.49 -13.23
CA ALA A 52 5.56 23.61 -14.08
C ALA A 52 5.43 24.93 -13.33
N ASN A 53 6.47 25.76 -13.41
CA ASN A 53 6.43 27.15 -12.96
C ASN A 53 5.59 28.02 -13.91
N ASN A 54 4.29 27.79 -13.92
CA ASN A 54 3.34 28.46 -14.81
C ASN A 54 2.07 28.80 -14.03
N PRO A 55 1.76 30.08 -13.78
CA PRO A 55 0.53 30.53 -13.11
C PRO A 55 -0.76 30.02 -13.75
N ASN A 56 -0.75 29.71 -15.05
CA ASN A 56 -1.91 29.18 -15.77
C ASN A 56 -2.01 27.65 -15.69
N ALA A 57 -1.04 26.96 -15.07
CA ALA A 57 -1.11 25.52 -14.92
C ALA A 57 -2.12 25.13 -13.83
N PRO A 58 -2.86 24.01 -14.01
CA PRO A 58 -3.78 23.52 -13.00
C PRO A 58 -3.11 23.31 -11.65
N ARG A 59 -3.73 23.78 -10.57
CA ARG A 59 -3.22 23.63 -9.19
C ARG A 59 -1.77 24.14 -9.05
N PHE A 60 -1.42 25.22 -9.73
CA PHE A 60 -0.11 25.85 -9.58
C PHE A 60 -0.02 26.58 -8.24
N ILE A 61 1.06 26.29 -7.50
CA ILE A 61 1.50 27.02 -6.32
C ILE A 61 3.02 27.15 -6.43
N LYS A 62 3.56 28.36 -6.24
CA LYS A 62 4.97 28.68 -6.50
C LYS A 62 5.91 27.82 -5.66
N GLU A 63 5.53 27.59 -4.42
CA GLU A 63 6.28 26.83 -3.41
C GLU A 63 6.44 25.34 -3.78
N ASN A 64 5.53 24.80 -4.60
CA ASN A 64 5.53 23.41 -5.03
C ASN A 64 6.05 23.21 -6.47
N SER A 65 6.37 24.30 -7.17
CA SER A 65 6.97 24.21 -8.49
C SER A 65 8.28 23.42 -8.43
N GLY A 66 8.45 22.46 -9.34
CA GLY A 66 9.63 21.59 -9.35
C GLY A 66 9.59 20.41 -8.37
N ASP A 67 8.54 20.26 -7.54
CA ASP A 67 8.45 19.17 -6.56
C ASP A 67 8.10 17.82 -7.21
N ASN A 68 9.14 17.00 -7.42
CA ASN A 68 9.05 15.60 -7.86
C ASN A 68 9.14 14.59 -6.69
N SER A 69 8.92 15.04 -5.45
CA SER A 69 8.88 14.14 -4.31
C SER A 69 7.64 13.25 -4.37
N HIS A 70 7.75 12.02 -3.88
CA HIS A 70 6.62 11.11 -3.81
C HIS A 70 5.42 11.69 -3.03
N ARG A 71 5.59 12.75 -2.22
CA ARG A 71 4.50 13.42 -1.50
C ARG A 71 3.59 14.17 -2.46
N ASN A 72 4.16 14.89 -3.44
CA ASN A 72 3.43 15.64 -4.46
C ASN A 72 3.00 14.79 -5.68
N LEU A 73 3.27 13.48 -5.67
CA LEU A 73 2.91 12.58 -6.76
C LEU A 73 1.76 11.65 -6.37
N ILE A 74 0.94 11.24 -7.32
CA ILE A 74 -0.13 10.25 -7.14
C ILE A 74 -0.06 9.22 -8.27
N LEU A 75 -0.29 7.93 -7.94
CA LEU A 75 -0.32 6.85 -8.93
C LEU A 75 -1.75 6.64 -9.42
N LEU A 76 -1.97 6.76 -10.72
CA LEU A 76 -3.29 6.58 -11.34
C LEU A 76 -3.17 5.61 -12.52
N CYS A 77 -4.24 4.89 -12.86
CA CYS A 77 -4.33 4.27 -14.19
C CYS A 77 -4.58 5.37 -15.23
N GLY A 78 -4.29 5.09 -16.52
CA GLY A 78 -4.49 6.07 -17.60
C GLY A 78 -5.91 6.66 -17.65
N THR A 79 -6.93 5.88 -17.30
CA THR A 79 -8.33 6.36 -17.22
C THR A 79 -8.50 7.41 -16.12
N CYS A 80 -8.11 7.10 -14.89
CA CYS A 80 -8.22 8.04 -13.77
C CYS A 80 -7.33 9.27 -13.98
N HIS A 81 -6.14 9.08 -14.56
CA HIS A 81 -5.23 10.17 -14.89
C HIS A 81 -5.90 11.16 -15.86
N LYS A 82 -6.48 10.66 -16.95
CA LYS A 82 -7.23 11.48 -17.91
C LYS A 82 -8.44 12.19 -17.27
N ILE A 83 -9.17 11.53 -16.37
CA ILE A 83 -10.29 12.16 -15.64
C ILE A 83 -9.79 13.33 -14.78
N VAL A 84 -8.69 13.15 -14.05
CA VAL A 84 -8.11 14.19 -13.18
C VAL A 84 -7.61 15.38 -14.00
N ASP A 85 -6.94 15.13 -15.11
CA ASP A 85 -6.40 16.17 -15.99
C ASP A 85 -7.49 17.02 -16.64
N ASN A 86 -8.63 16.41 -17.01
CA ASN A 86 -9.73 17.12 -17.68
C ASN A 86 -10.74 17.77 -16.71
N ASN A 87 -10.56 17.61 -15.40
CA ASN A 87 -11.48 18.18 -14.40
C ASN A 87 -10.73 18.72 -13.17
N SER A 88 -9.76 19.59 -13.42
CA SER A 88 -8.88 20.12 -12.36
C SER A 88 -9.59 20.97 -11.31
N GLU A 89 -10.74 21.55 -11.64
CA GLU A 89 -11.57 22.31 -10.69
C GLU A 89 -12.18 21.38 -9.63
N TYR A 90 -12.66 20.20 -10.05
CA TYR A 90 -13.18 19.19 -9.13
C TYR A 90 -12.06 18.42 -8.42
N TYR A 91 -11.00 18.06 -9.15
CA TYR A 91 -9.81 17.40 -8.61
C TYR A 91 -8.79 18.43 -8.14
N THR A 92 -9.14 19.14 -7.07
CA THR A 92 -8.24 20.05 -6.35
C THR A 92 -7.07 19.29 -5.72
N ALA A 93 -6.01 20.01 -5.34
CA ALA A 93 -4.86 19.41 -4.67
C ALA A 93 -5.26 18.68 -3.38
N ASP A 94 -6.10 19.31 -2.54
CA ASP A 94 -6.60 18.71 -1.30
C ASP A 94 -7.38 17.41 -1.55
N LYS A 95 -8.19 17.38 -2.61
CA LYS A 95 -8.93 16.18 -2.99
C LYS A 95 -7.99 15.05 -3.41
N LEU A 96 -6.96 15.35 -4.20
CA LEU A 96 -5.97 14.36 -4.62
C LEU A 96 -5.14 13.85 -3.43
N TYR A 97 -4.78 14.71 -2.48
CA TYR A 97 -4.15 14.28 -1.23
C TYR A 97 -5.05 13.37 -0.42
N LYS A 98 -6.34 13.70 -0.31
CA LYS A 98 -7.34 12.86 0.36
C LYS A 98 -7.45 11.49 -0.29
N ILE A 99 -7.66 11.44 -1.61
CA ILE A 99 -7.73 10.18 -2.39
C ILE A 99 -6.49 9.31 -2.13
N LYS A 100 -5.30 9.91 -2.22
CA LYS A 100 -4.05 9.20 -1.98
C LYS A 100 -3.92 8.69 -0.55
N SER A 101 -4.28 9.52 0.44
CA SER A 101 -4.20 9.14 1.86
C SER A 101 -5.16 8.01 2.20
N GLU A 102 -6.40 8.10 1.72
CA GLU A 102 -7.42 7.07 1.90
C GLU A 102 -6.99 5.75 1.25
N HIS A 103 -6.40 5.79 0.05
CA HIS A 103 -5.85 4.60 -0.60
C HIS A 103 -4.73 3.96 0.23
N TYR A 104 -3.77 4.74 0.73
CA TYR A 104 -2.68 4.21 1.55
C TYR A 104 -3.18 3.59 2.85
N GLN A 105 -4.17 4.21 3.50
CA GLN A 105 -4.80 3.64 4.69
C GLN A 105 -5.53 2.33 4.36
N LYS A 106 -6.24 2.28 3.24
CA LYS A 106 -6.90 1.06 2.76
C LYS A 106 -5.90 -0.07 2.56
N VAL A 107 -4.83 0.17 1.79
CA VAL A 107 -3.76 -0.81 1.54
C VAL A 107 -3.16 -1.31 2.85
N ALA A 108 -2.83 -0.41 3.77
CA ALA A 108 -2.28 -0.78 5.08
C ALA A 108 -3.25 -1.65 5.90
N SER A 109 -4.55 -1.33 5.86
CA SER A 109 -5.59 -2.09 6.58
C SER A 109 -5.86 -3.46 5.97
N GLU A 110 -5.83 -3.60 4.65
CA GLU A 110 -6.01 -4.87 3.95
C GLU A 110 -4.83 -5.80 4.20
N HIS A 111 -3.61 -5.25 4.19
CA HIS A 111 -2.40 -5.99 4.57
C HIS A 111 -2.51 -6.52 6.01
N TYR A 112 -3.00 -5.70 6.95
CA TYR A 112 -3.19 -6.13 8.33
C TYR A 112 -4.23 -7.26 8.47
N LYS A 113 -5.39 -7.14 7.79
CA LYS A 113 -6.47 -8.16 7.82
C LYS A 113 -6.01 -9.50 7.25
N ASN A 114 -5.27 -9.48 6.14
CA ASN A 114 -4.80 -10.72 5.50
C ASN A 114 -3.79 -11.48 6.36
N ASN A 115 -3.00 -10.79 7.18
CA ASN A 115 -2.06 -11.43 8.11
C ASN A 115 -2.75 -12.05 9.32
N GLN A 116 -3.94 -11.57 9.71
CA GLN A 116 -4.71 -12.21 10.78
C GLN A 116 -5.55 -13.37 10.25
N ASN A 117 -6.26 -13.22 9.12
CA ASN A 117 -7.34 -14.15 8.78
C ASN A 117 -6.94 -15.61 8.48
N LYS A 118 -5.74 -15.90 7.93
CA LYS A 118 -5.40 -17.29 7.59
C LYS A 118 -4.95 -18.09 8.81
N ASP A 119 -4.09 -17.52 9.63
CA ASP A 119 -3.59 -18.19 10.83
C ASP A 119 -4.61 -18.09 11.96
N GLN A 120 -5.34 -16.98 12.08
CA GLN A 120 -6.36 -16.79 13.11
C GLN A 120 -7.51 -17.78 12.95
N MET A 121 -8.01 -18.03 11.73
CA MET A 121 -9.06 -19.02 11.53
C MET A 121 -8.62 -20.43 11.94
N VAL A 122 -7.39 -20.82 11.61
CA VAL A 122 -6.82 -22.11 12.04
C VAL A 122 -6.68 -22.14 13.56
N ILE A 123 -6.13 -21.09 14.17
CA ILE A 123 -5.97 -20.97 15.63
C ILE A 123 -7.33 -21.02 16.35
N ASP A 124 -8.36 -20.34 15.82
CA ASP A 124 -9.70 -20.31 16.40
C ASP A 124 -10.36 -21.68 16.37
N ILE A 125 -10.26 -22.40 15.23
CA ILE A 125 -10.72 -23.78 15.13
C ILE A 125 -9.99 -24.66 16.14
N ILE A 126 -8.66 -24.58 16.20
CA ILE A 126 -7.92 -25.41 17.14
C ILE A 126 -8.30 -25.05 18.59
N ASN A 127 -8.45 -23.78 18.95
CA ASN A 127 -8.88 -23.38 20.29
C ASN A 127 -10.31 -23.82 20.63
N GLN A 128 -11.20 -23.90 19.63
CA GLN A 128 -12.57 -24.39 19.80
C GLN A 128 -12.61 -25.89 20.10
N PHE A 129 -11.76 -26.69 19.44
CA PHE A 129 -11.77 -28.16 19.55
C PHE A 129 -10.68 -28.72 20.46
N CYS A 130 -9.68 -27.94 20.82
CA CYS A 130 -8.59 -28.30 21.71
C CYS A 130 -8.52 -27.28 22.85
N ASN A 131 -8.80 -27.74 24.07
CA ASN A 131 -8.52 -26.96 25.26
C ASN A 131 -7.02 -27.01 25.55
N PHE A 132 -6.26 -26.14 24.87
CA PHE A 132 -4.81 -26.07 25.02
C PHE A 132 -4.38 -25.80 26.45
N GLN A 133 -5.19 -25.10 27.24
CA GLN A 133 -4.88 -24.83 28.64
C GLN A 133 -4.93 -26.10 29.48
N ALA A 134 -5.91 -26.98 29.21
CA ALA A 134 -5.99 -28.31 29.80
C ALA A 134 -4.89 -29.25 29.28
N ILE A 135 -4.56 -29.20 27.99
CA ILE A 135 -3.44 -30.00 27.44
C ILE A 135 -2.14 -29.56 28.10
N TYR A 136 -1.87 -28.26 28.16
CA TYR A 136 -0.67 -27.69 28.77
C TYR A 136 -0.54 -28.02 30.26
N SER A 137 -1.63 -27.93 31.03
CA SER A 137 -1.62 -28.29 32.46
C SER A 137 -1.39 -29.79 32.71
N ASN A 138 -1.62 -30.63 31.70
CA ASN A 138 -1.40 -32.08 31.76
C ASN A 138 -0.13 -32.54 31.04
N LEU A 139 0.64 -31.62 30.43
CA LEU A 139 1.97 -31.93 29.92
C LEU A 139 2.90 -32.12 31.12
N ASN A 140 3.52 -33.30 31.23
CA ASN A 140 4.56 -33.54 32.23
C ASN A 140 5.75 -32.59 31.99
N SER A 141 6.40 -32.16 33.07
CA SER A 141 7.52 -31.20 33.06
C SER A 141 8.61 -31.54 32.02
N CYS A 142 8.87 -32.83 31.81
CA CYS A 142 9.87 -33.34 30.86
C CYS A 142 9.65 -32.91 29.39
N VAL A 143 8.42 -32.58 28.97
CA VAL A 143 8.13 -32.10 27.61
C VAL A 143 8.32 -30.59 27.50
N ILE A 144 7.99 -29.85 28.56
CA ILE A 144 8.13 -28.39 28.62
C ILE A 144 9.62 -28.01 28.60
N ASP A 145 10.47 -28.76 29.30
CA ASP A 145 11.92 -28.53 29.36
C ASP A 145 12.65 -28.79 28.02
N LYS A 146 11.97 -29.41 27.04
CA LYS A 146 12.49 -29.67 25.69
C LYS A 146 12.02 -28.65 24.65
N ILE A 147 11.16 -27.72 25.03
CA ILE A 147 10.77 -26.61 24.15
C ILE A 147 11.96 -25.64 24.10
N PRO A 148 12.50 -25.34 22.91
CA PRO A 148 13.66 -24.48 22.83
C PRO A 148 13.32 -23.06 23.31
N GLU A 149 14.24 -22.45 24.08
CA GLU A 149 14.02 -21.20 24.80
C GLU A 149 13.61 -20.02 23.90
N ASP A 150 13.99 -20.06 22.62
CA ASP A 150 13.67 -19.05 21.62
C ASP A 150 12.18 -18.99 21.26
N VAL A 151 11.45 -20.10 21.42
CA VAL A 151 9.98 -20.15 21.28
C VAL A 151 9.28 -19.54 22.49
N VAL A 152 9.86 -19.65 23.69
CA VAL A 152 9.29 -19.14 24.95
C VAL A 152 9.41 -17.62 25.06
N ARG A 153 10.42 -17.01 24.44
CA ARG A 153 10.68 -15.56 24.51
C ARG A 153 9.62 -14.66 23.86
N TYR A 154 8.71 -15.22 23.05
CA TYR A 154 7.65 -14.42 22.41
C TYR A 154 6.58 -13.87 23.38
N ARG A 155 6.64 -14.20 24.67
CA ARG A 155 5.65 -13.76 25.68
C ARG A 155 6.02 -12.54 26.53
N ASN A 156 7.27 -12.06 26.53
CA ASN A 156 7.70 -11.04 27.50
C ASN A 156 8.07 -9.67 26.91
N ASP A 157 8.01 -9.48 25.60
CA ASP A 157 8.32 -8.19 24.95
C ASP A 157 7.07 -7.51 24.35
N LYS A 158 5.97 -7.48 25.11
CA LYS A 158 4.83 -6.57 24.87
C LYS A 158 4.31 -5.97 26.16
#